data_AF-A0A524DCD7-F1
#
_entry.id   AF-A0A524DCD7-F1
#
_cell.length_a   1.000
_cell.length_b   1.000
_cell.length_c   1.000
_cell.angle_alpha   90.00
_cell.angle_beta   90.00
_cell.angle_gamma   90.00
#
_symmetry.space_group_name_H-M   'P 1'
#
loop_
_entity.id
_entity.type
_entity.pdbx_description
1 polymer ?
#
loop_
_entity_poly.entity_id
_entity_poly.type
_entity_poly.pdbx_seq_one_letter_code
_entity_poly.pdbx_strand_id
1 'polypeptide(L)'
;MARQKWRDILPRYQTFLSHMIPILRETRRIIQELDPDLLYDTEVLDKIREEEEKRNVRKVRALAEFSAMYRSNVYQIMKDFIVKYRDRISLIDIKDYIIDFLKESVAALRILRNITNPDQKNLEKTYLYQLVKFIEQRLLPKGSSIKLIYEKLLNYSTEFYESQRHLLKTHTYYREDLKHPDFFLIPGISPKVYQIINNITSFFNLDPNYGPFPEREKYEIPMILKQEVFLPYIDDIASAEEDAIEAISERIGLRVIDGIFLAPQERFVDLLLENNFLRKNEQSDEKIRLIPQFSNETLILHYLAFASRRRGFLSKELINWIAMNFAFLVYMGILKWKLNDENIFYSIFKDLQTNEKVLPYLMKLICFPNYLGLDKTKIRDSPQYRKEIFNFIGAEIDNLQLLIKEVASYCEKIAKEKKDNNN
;
A
#
# COMPACT_ATOMS: atom_id res chain seq x y z
N MET A 1 4.25 24.11 -9.38
CA MET A 1 3.98 23.14 -10.45
C MET A 1 2.47 22.94 -10.60
N ALA A 2 1.94 23.06 -11.82
CA ALA A 2 0.51 22.83 -12.08
C ALA A 2 0.13 21.35 -11.80
N ARG A 3 -0.97 21.14 -11.08
CA ARG A 3 -1.51 19.82 -10.68
C ARG A 3 -2.13 19.13 -11.91
N GLN A 4 -1.59 17.98 -12.31
CA GLN A 4 -2.08 17.20 -13.46
C GLN A 4 -3.31 16.36 -13.09
N LYS A 5 -4.34 16.32 -13.94
CA LYS A 5 -5.51 15.45 -13.73
C LYS A 5 -5.17 14.03 -14.20
N TRP A 6 -5.81 13.01 -13.61
CA TRP A 6 -5.61 11.62 -14.05
C TRP A 6 -5.96 11.41 -15.53
N ARG A 7 -6.93 12.17 -16.07
CA ARG A 7 -7.29 12.18 -17.50
C ARG A 7 -6.16 12.66 -18.40
N ASP A 8 -5.20 13.42 -17.87
CA ASP A 8 -4.03 13.91 -18.61
C ASP A 8 -2.84 12.95 -18.49
N ILE A 9 -2.79 12.17 -17.41
CA ILE A 9 -1.69 11.24 -17.10
C ILE A 9 -1.94 9.86 -17.70
N LEU A 10 -3.18 9.37 -17.63
CA LEU A 10 -3.55 8.05 -18.12
C LEU A 10 -3.24 7.86 -19.61
N PRO A 11 -3.53 8.82 -20.52
CA PRO A 11 -3.14 8.69 -21.91
C PRO A 11 -1.62 8.58 -22.09
N ARG A 12 -0.82 9.33 -21.31
CA ARG A 12 0.65 9.24 -21.38
C ARG A 12 1.15 7.86 -20.96
N TYR A 13 0.57 7.29 -19.91
CA TYR A 13 0.90 5.95 -19.45
C TYR A 13 0.47 4.86 -20.44
N GLN A 14 -0.72 4.99 -21.02
CA GLN A 14 -1.18 4.11 -22.08
C GLN A 14 -0.32 4.22 -23.34
N THR A 15 0.14 5.42 -23.70
CA THR A 15 1.11 5.64 -24.77
C THR A 15 2.44 4.97 -24.45
N PHE A 16 2.98 5.11 -23.25
CA PHE A 16 4.19 4.39 -22.86
C PHE A 16 4.03 2.87 -23.07
N LEU A 17 2.95 2.28 -22.54
CA LEU A 17 2.71 0.85 -22.64
C LEU A 17 2.44 0.40 -24.09
N SER A 18 1.75 1.22 -24.89
CA SER A 18 1.47 0.93 -26.29
C SER A 18 2.70 1.01 -27.18
N HIS A 19 3.75 1.74 -26.78
CA HIS A 19 5.03 1.81 -27.47
C HIS A 19 6.03 0.75 -26.99
N MET A 20 6.16 0.54 -25.69
CA MET A 20 7.11 -0.44 -25.13
C MET A 20 6.77 -1.88 -25.51
N ILE A 21 5.49 -2.26 -25.47
CA ILE A 21 5.08 -3.64 -25.79
C ILE A 21 5.51 -4.03 -27.22
N PRO A 22 5.23 -3.24 -28.27
CA PRO A 22 5.73 -3.52 -29.61
C PRO A 22 7.25 -3.57 -29.70
N ILE A 23 7.96 -2.64 -29.06
CA ILE A 23 9.44 -2.60 -29.08
C ILE A 23 10.00 -3.92 -28.55
N LEU A 24 9.61 -4.34 -27.34
CA LEU A 24 10.14 -5.57 -26.75
C LEU A 24 9.74 -6.83 -27.55
N ARG A 25 8.55 -6.85 -28.16
CA ARG A 25 8.12 -7.96 -29.02
C ARG A 25 8.95 -8.06 -30.29
N GLU A 26 9.22 -6.92 -30.92
CA GLU A 26 9.98 -6.87 -32.17
C GLU A 26 11.46 -7.18 -31.92
N THR A 27 12.05 -6.60 -30.88
CA THR A 27 13.40 -6.95 -30.42
C THR A 27 13.49 -8.44 -30.14
N ARG A 28 12.50 -9.05 -29.46
CA ARG A 28 12.48 -10.50 -29.22
C ARG A 28 12.49 -11.30 -30.53
N ARG A 29 11.68 -10.91 -31.51
CA ARG A 29 11.60 -11.59 -32.82
C ARG A 29 12.95 -11.53 -33.54
N ILE A 30 13.57 -10.35 -33.56
CA ILE A 30 14.86 -10.14 -34.21
C ILE A 30 15.97 -10.95 -33.52
N ILE A 31 16.05 -10.89 -32.19
CA ILE A 31 17.05 -11.66 -31.43
C ILE A 31 16.83 -13.17 -31.61
N GLN A 32 15.58 -13.63 -31.68
CA GLN A 32 15.27 -15.04 -31.94
C GLN A 32 15.80 -15.52 -33.31
N GLU A 33 15.75 -14.67 -34.34
CA GLU A 33 16.25 -14.94 -35.69
C GLU A 33 17.77 -14.74 -35.82
N LEU A 34 18.43 -14.08 -34.87
CA LEU A 34 19.86 -13.77 -34.91
C LEU A 34 20.73 -15.00 -34.63
N ASP A 35 21.82 -15.17 -35.38
CA ASP A 35 22.83 -16.19 -35.05
C ASP A 35 23.49 -15.85 -33.70
N PRO A 36 23.52 -16.79 -32.71
CA PRO A 36 24.16 -16.57 -31.42
C PRO A 36 25.59 -16.05 -31.50
N ASP A 37 26.38 -16.49 -32.48
CA ASP A 37 27.79 -16.11 -32.61
C ASP A 37 27.95 -14.61 -32.91
N LEU A 38 26.95 -13.99 -33.54
CA LEU A 38 26.93 -12.55 -33.82
C LEU A 38 26.75 -11.71 -32.55
N LEU A 39 26.33 -12.30 -31.43
CA LEU A 39 26.24 -11.58 -30.15
C LEU A 39 27.61 -11.32 -29.51
N TYR A 40 28.68 -11.97 -29.98
CA TYR A 40 30.03 -11.70 -29.50
C TYR A 40 30.45 -10.23 -29.78
N ASP A 41 30.06 -9.73 -30.95
CA ASP A 41 30.24 -8.35 -31.37
C ASP A 41 28.98 -7.52 -31.08
N THR A 42 29.05 -6.70 -30.03
CA THR A 42 27.93 -5.84 -29.63
C THR A 42 27.59 -4.76 -30.67
N GLU A 43 28.46 -4.45 -31.64
CA GLU A 43 28.14 -3.52 -32.73
C GLU A 43 27.02 -4.05 -33.64
N VAL A 44 26.84 -5.36 -33.70
CA VAL A 44 25.71 -5.98 -34.44
C VAL A 44 24.38 -5.49 -33.88
N LEU A 45 24.26 -5.34 -32.55
CA LEU A 45 23.07 -4.81 -31.91
C LEU A 45 22.83 -3.33 -32.23
N ASP A 46 23.89 -2.54 -32.39
CA ASP A 46 23.76 -1.12 -32.77
C ASP A 46 23.29 -0.98 -34.23
N LYS A 47 23.80 -1.83 -35.15
CA LYS A 47 23.34 -1.88 -36.55
C LYS A 47 21.87 -2.28 -36.65
N ILE A 48 21.45 -3.31 -35.90
CA ILE A 48 20.05 -3.75 -35.85
C ILE A 48 19.16 -2.61 -35.33
N ARG A 49 19.55 -1.96 -34.22
CA ARG A 49 18.81 -0.82 -33.65
C ARG A 49 18.63 0.31 -34.67
N GLU A 50 19.68 0.69 -35.38
CA GLU A 50 19.64 1.75 -36.40
C GLU A 50 18.72 1.40 -37.58
N GLU A 51 18.72 0.13 -38.02
CA GLU A 51 17.79 -0.33 -39.05
C GLU A 51 16.33 -0.28 -38.59
N GLU A 52 16.05 -0.71 -37.36
CA GLU A 52 14.72 -0.62 -36.77
C GLU A 52 14.22 0.82 -36.63
N GLU A 53 15.11 1.75 -36.28
CA GLU A 53 14.79 3.18 -36.21
C GLU A 53 14.47 3.74 -37.59
N LYS A 54 15.30 3.43 -38.61
CA LYS A 54 15.07 3.83 -40.01
C LYS A 54 13.72 3.34 -40.56
N ARG A 55 13.33 2.09 -40.26
CA ARG A 55 12.03 1.53 -40.67
C ARG A 55 10.83 2.26 -40.05
N ASN A 56 11.01 2.93 -38.92
CA ASN A 56 9.94 3.59 -38.16
C ASN A 56 9.83 5.11 -38.38
N VAL A 57 10.76 5.75 -39.11
CA VAL A 57 10.77 7.21 -39.40
C VAL A 57 9.52 7.69 -40.16
N ARG A 58 8.74 6.79 -40.76
CA ARG A 58 7.49 7.13 -41.49
C ARG A 58 6.29 7.47 -40.59
N LYS A 59 6.46 7.57 -39.26
CA LYS A 59 5.41 7.95 -38.29
C LYS A 59 5.69 9.33 -37.68
N VAL A 60 4.66 10.01 -37.16
CA VAL A 60 4.70 11.36 -36.56
C VAL A 60 5.98 11.60 -35.73
N ARG A 61 6.74 12.65 -36.06
CA ARG A 61 8.11 12.93 -35.58
C ARG A 61 8.32 12.76 -34.07
N ALA A 62 7.42 13.31 -33.26
CA ALA A 62 7.50 13.19 -31.80
C ALA A 62 7.35 11.74 -31.30
N LEU A 63 6.46 10.94 -31.90
CA LEU A 63 6.27 9.52 -31.53
C LEU A 63 7.46 8.65 -31.96
N ALA A 64 8.15 9.04 -33.04
CA ALA A 64 9.36 8.37 -33.50
C ALA A 64 10.54 8.61 -32.54
N GLU A 65 10.74 9.85 -32.09
CA GLU A 65 11.79 10.23 -31.13
C GLU A 65 11.59 9.52 -29.77
N PHE A 66 10.37 9.50 -29.23
CA PHE A 66 10.07 8.74 -28.01
C PHE A 66 10.35 7.23 -28.16
N SER A 67 9.98 6.64 -29.30
CA SER A 67 10.21 5.22 -29.54
C SER A 67 11.69 4.88 -29.69
N ALA A 68 12.48 5.76 -30.31
CA ALA A 68 13.93 5.60 -30.46
C ALA A 68 14.65 5.61 -29.11
N MET A 69 14.29 6.56 -28.21
CA MET A 69 14.85 6.61 -26.86
C MET A 69 14.66 5.29 -26.09
N TYR A 70 13.45 4.74 -26.13
CA TYR A 70 13.16 3.46 -25.45
C TYR A 70 13.88 2.27 -26.08
N ARG A 71 13.98 2.21 -27.42
CA ARG A 71 14.77 1.19 -28.10
C ARG A 71 16.23 1.26 -27.69
N SER A 72 16.82 2.45 -27.69
CA SER A 72 18.21 2.63 -27.28
C SER A 72 18.46 2.11 -25.86
N ASN A 73 17.53 2.35 -24.93
CA ASN A 73 17.64 1.81 -23.57
C ASN A 73 17.59 0.26 -23.55
N VAL A 74 16.63 -0.35 -24.26
CA VAL A 74 16.49 -1.81 -24.35
C VAL A 74 17.77 -2.45 -24.89
N TYR A 75 18.30 -1.93 -26.01
CA TYR A 75 19.53 -2.44 -26.59
C TYR A 75 20.75 -2.23 -25.70
N GLN A 76 20.84 -1.11 -24.98
CA GLN A 76 21.91 -0.90 -24.02
C GLN A 76 21.89 -1.93 -22.89
N ILE A 77 20.71 -2.20 -22.31
CA ILE A 77 20.55 -3.23 -21.26
C ILE A 77 21.02 -4.61 -21.76
N MET A 78 20.68 -4.98 -23.00
CA MET A 78 21.14 -6.25 -23.58
C MET A 78 22.65 -6.27 -23.77
N LYS A 79 23.24 -5.19 -24.30
CA LYS A 79 24.71 -5.07 -24.48
C LYS A 79 25.44 -5.24 -23.15
N ASP A 80 24.98 -4.56 -22.11
CA ASP A 80 25.58 -4.64 -20.77
C ASP A 80 25.51 -6.08 -20.21
N PHE A 81 24.39 -6.78 -20.44
CA PHE A 81 24.25 -8.19 -20.06
C PHE A 81 25.20 -9.10 -20.84
N ILE A 82 25.28 -8.96 -22.16
CA ILE A 82 26.15 -9.77 -23.01
C ILE A 82 27.62 -9.57 -22.61
N VAL A 83 28.08 -8.32 -22.51
CA VAL A 83 29.48 -8.02 -22.14
C VAL A 83 29.84 -8.62 -20.77
N LYS A 84 28.89 -8.59 -19.83
CA LYS A 84 29.10 -9.11 -18.48
C LYS A 84 29.23 -10.65 -18.45
N TYR A 85 28.55 -11.36 -19.34
CA TYR A 85 28.38 -12.81 -19.24
C TYR A 85 28.96 -13.63 -20.40
N ARG A 86 29.35 -13.02 -21.53
CA ARG A 86 29.88 -13.72 -22.72
C ARG A 86 31.13 -14.56 -22.47
N ASP A 87 31.90 -14.22 -21.43
CA ASP A 87 33.10 -14.98 -21.03
C ASP A 87 32.79 -16.09 -20.00
N ARG A 88 31.53 -16.21 -19.54
CA ARG A 88 31.12 -17.09 -18.43
C ARG A 88 30.10 -18.15 -18.84
N ILE A 89 29.24 -17.84 -19.80
CA ILE A 89 28.18 -18.71 -20.31
C ILE A 89 28.15 -18.66 -21.84
N SER A 90 27.60 -19.69 -22.48
CA SER A 90 27.57 -19.76 -23.94
C SER A 90 26.70 -18.65 -24.53
N LEU A 91 27.04 -18.20 -25.74
CA LEU A 91 26.26 -17.16 -26.44
C LEU A 91 24.84 -17.64 -26.77
N ILE A 92 24.65 -18.95 -26.95
CA ILE A 92 23.33 -19.57 -27.13
C ILE A 92 22.50 -19.38 -25.86
N ASP A 93 23.07 -19.69 -24.69
CA ASP A 93 22.36 -19.51 -23.41
C ASP A 93 22.04 -18.03 -23.17
N ILE A 94 22.98 -17.12 -23.44
CA ILE A 94 22.77 -15.67 -23.34
C ILE A 94 21.60 -15.22 -24.22
N LYS A 95 21.55 -15.69 -25.47
CA LYS A 95 20.46 -15.42 -26.39
C LYS A 95 19.13 -15.90 -25.84
N ASP A 96 19.07 -17.15 -25.36
CA ASP A 96 17.86 -17.76 -24.82
C ASP A 96 17.36 -17.00 -23.57
N TYR A 97 18.27 -16.63 -22.66
CA TYR A 97 17.93 -15.76 -21.52
C TYR A 97 17.34 -14.42 -21.96
N ILE A 98 17.94 -13.73 -22.93
CA ILE A 98 17.42 -12.46 -23.46
C ILE A 98 16.01 -12.64 -24.03
N ILE A 99 15.78 -13.71 -24.81
CA ILE A 99 14.47 -14.00 -25.43
C ILE A 99 13.41 -14.24 -24.35
N ASP A 100 13.73 -14.99 -23.30
CA ASP A 100 12.81 -15.26 -22.19
C ASP A 100 12.57 -14.01 -21.35
N PHE A 101 13.60 -13.23 -21.03
CA PHE A 101 13.44 -11.96 -20.31
C PHE A 101 12.57 -10.95 -21.07
N LEU A 102 12.70 -10.88 -22.40
CA LEU A 102 11.82 -10.05 -23.25
C LEU A 102 10.38 -10.57 -23.24
N LYS A 103 10.18 -11.89 -23.31
CA LYS A 103 8.86 -12.54 -23.28
C LYS A 103 8.12 -12.26 -21.97
N GLU A 104 8.81 -12.43 -20.85
CA GLU A 104 8.33 -12.10 -19.50
C GLU A 104 7.96 -10.62 -19.38
N SER A 105 8.85 -9.72 -19.84
CA SER A 105 8.64 -8.28 -19.82
C SER A 105 7.39 -7.87 -20.61
N VAL A 106 7.20 -8.45 -21.79
CA VAL A 106 5.98 -8.26 -22.59
C VAL A 106 4.74 -8.75 -21.85
N ALA A 107 4.81 -9.88 -21.13
CA ALA A 107 3.68 -10.40 -20.37
C ALA A 107 3.31 -9.48 -19.20
N ALA A 108 4.30 -8.99 -18.44
CA ALA A 108 4.12 -8.04 -17.34
C ALA A 108 3.47 -6.74 -17.83
N LEU A 109 4.01 -6.12 -18.90
CA LEU A 109 3.46 -4.87 -19.46
C LEU A 109 2.02 -5.03 -19.98
N ARG A 110 1.66 -6.19 -20.54
CA ARG A 110 0.27 -6.46 -20.97
C ARG A 110 -0.68 -6.46 -19.78
N ILE A 111 -0.28 -7.05 -18.65
CA ILE A 111 -1.13 -7.08 -17.44
C ILE A 111 -1.26 -5.68 -16.86
N LEU A 112 -0.15 -4.93 -16.74
CA LEU A 112 -0.17 -3.53 -16.32
C LEU A 112 -1.13 -2.70 -17.19
N ARG A 113 -1.07 -2.87 -18.52
CA ARG A 113 -2.01 -2.21 -19.44
C ARG A 113 -3.47 -2.56 -19.16
N ASN A 114 -3.75 -3.83 -18.88
CA ASN A 114 -5.11 -4.32 -18.65
C ASN A 114 -5.71 -3.81 -17.33
N ILE A 115 -4.91 -3.70 -16.27
CA ILE A 115 -5.39 -3.19 -14.98
C ILE A 115 -5.59 -1.67 -14.99
N THR A 116 -4.86 -0.95 -15.85
CA THR A 116 -4.99 0.51 -15.97
C THR A 116 -5.98 0.96 -17.04
N ASN A 117 -6.76 0.04 -17.64
CA ASN A 117 -7.70 0.40 -18.70
C ASN A 117 -9.02 0.97 -18.11
N PRO A 118 -9.38 2.23 -18.44
CA PRO A 118 -10.58 2.89 -17.90
C PRO A 118 -11.91 2.35 -18.48
N ASP A 119 -11.91 1.62 -19.59
CA ASP A 119 -13.12 1.19 -20.33
C ASP A 119 -13.85 -0.01 -19.71
N GLN A 120 -13.68 -0.23 -18.41
CA GLN A 120 -14.30 -1.36 -17.74
C GLN A 120 -15.72 -1.00 -17.31
N LYS A 121 -16.69 -1.34 -18.18
CA LYS A 121 -18.15 -1.17 -17.96
C LYS A 121 -18.65 -1.72 -16.62
N ASN A 122 -17.90 -2.60 -15.97
CA ASN A 122 -18.17 -3.11 -14.63
C ASN A 122 -16.88 -3.12 -13.79
N LEU A 123 -16.71 -2.12 -12.94
CA LEU A 123 -15.57 -1.94 -12.02
C LEU A 123 -15.33 -3.15 -11.11
N GLU A 124 -16.39 -3.85 -10.69
CA GLU A 124 -16.29 -4.94 -9.71
C GLU A 124 -15.73 -6.24 -10.30
N LYS A 125 -15.87 -6.43 -11.61
CA LYS A 125 -15.33 -7.58 -12.35
C LYS A 125 -13.92 -7.34 -12.88
N THR A 126 -13.34 -6.17 -12.57
CA THR A 126 -12.03 -5.80 -13.06
C THR A 126 -10.95 -6.55 -12.31
N TYR A 127 -9.88 -6.89 -13.02
CA TYR A 127 -8.74 -7.55 -12.42
C TYR A 127 -8.16 -6.70 -11.28
N LEU A 128 -8.11 -5.38 -11.48
CA LEU A 128 -7.64 -4.45 -10.45
C LEU A 128 -8.54 -4.44 -9.21
N TYR A 129 -9.86 -4.42 -9.37
CA TYR A 129 -10.78 -4.45 -8.24
C TYR A 129 -10.66 -5.76 -7.44
N GLN A 130 -10.54 -6.90 -8.10
CA GLN A 130 -10.34 -8.19 -7.43
C GLN A 130 -9.05 -8.19 -6.58
N LEU A 131 -7.94 -7.68 -7.11
CA LEU A 131 -6.69 -7.53 -6.37
C LEU A 131 -6.83 -6.56 -5.19
N VAL A 132 -7.52 -5.43 -5.39
CA VAL A 132 -7.77 -4.48 -4.30
C VAL A 132 -8.61 -5.11 -3.21
N LYS A 133 -9.66 -5.89 -3.55
CA LYS A 133 -10.47 -6.59 -2.56
C LYS A 133 -9.68 -7.63 -1.76
N PHE A 134 -8.77 -8.33 -2.43
CA PHE A 134 -7.88 -9.27 -1.77
C PHE A 134 -6.98 -8.59 -0.71
N ILE A 135 -6.42 -7.42 -1.04
CA ILE A 135 -5.60 -6.63 -0.11
C ILE A 135 -6.47 -5.98 0.97
N GLU A 136 -7.61 -5.39 0.61
CA GLU A 136 -8.56 -4.76 1.56
C GLU A 136 -8.96 -5.76 2.64
N GLN A 137 -9.27 -7.01 2.30
CA GLN A 137 -9.68 -8.00 3.29
C GLN A 137 -8.64 -8.26 4.39
N ARG A 138 -7.34 -8.11 4.10
CA ARG A 138 -6.24 -8.36 5.03
C ARG A 138 -5.81 -7.12 5.79
N LEU A 139 -5.65 -6.00 5.08
CA LEU A 139 -5.02 -4.81 5.64
C LEU A 139 -6.00 -3.70 6.02
N LEU A 140 -7.13 -3.60 5.34
CA LEU A 140 -8.11 -2.53 5.59
C LEU A 140 -9.50 -3.04 5.21
N PRO A 141 -10.16 -3.86 6.06
CA PRO A 141 -11.40 -4.53 5.68
C PRO A 141 -12.61 -3.60 5.82
N LYS A 142 -13.52 -3.61 4.84
CA LYS A 142 -14.79 -2.86 4.92
C LYS A 142 -15.81 -3.60 5.81
N GLY A 143 -16.63 -2.84 6.54
CA GLY A 143 -17.72 -3.38 7.36
C GLY A 143 -18.58 -2.28 7.96
N SER A 144 -19.80 -2.63 8.35
CA SER A 144 -20.72 -1.74 9.06
C SER A 144 -20.45 -1.68 10.57
N SER A 145 -19.88 -2.75 11.13
CA SER A 145 -19.55 -2.89 12.55
C SER A 145 -18.04 -2.85 12.77
N ILE A 146 -17.61 -2.09 13.79
CA ILE A 146 -16.20 -2.04 14.20
C ILE A 146 -15.71 -3.41 14.67
N LYS A 147 -16.60 -4.21 15.30
CA LYS A 147 -16.31 -5.56 15.76
C LYS A 147 -15.91 -6.49 14.62
N LEU A 148 -16.76 -6.57 13.60
CA LEU A 148 -16.50 -7.40 12.42
C LEU A 148 -15.22 -7.00 11.68
N ILE A 149 -14.88 -5.70 11.69
CA ILE A 149 -13.65 -5.21 11.06
C ILE A 149 -12.44 -5.60 11.92
N TYR A 150 -12.53 -5.39 13.23
CA TYR A 150 -11.47 -5.71 14.19
C TYR A 150 -11.14 -7.20 14.19
N GLU A 151 -12.14 -8.08 14.25
CA GLU A 151 -11.95 -9.54 14.18
C GLU A 151 -11.26 -9.96 12.89
N LYS A 152 -11.64 -9.37 11.74
CA LYS A 152 -10.96 -9.63 10.47
C LYS A 152 -9.51 -9.21 10.50
N LEU A 153 -9.21 -8.03 11.07
CA LEU A 153 -7.85 -7.54 11.21
C LEU A 153 -7.02 -8.46 12.11
N LEU A 154 -7.58 -8.86 13.26
CA LEU A 154 -6.95 -9.76 14.21
C LEU A 154 -6.64 -11.14 13.61
N ASN A 155 -7.55 -11.69 12.82
CA ASN A 155 -7.32 -12.97 12.13
C ASN A 155 -6.10 -12.96 11.19
N TYR A 156 -5.73 -11.79 10.66
CA TYR A 156 -4.58 -11.62 9.78
C TYR A 156 -3.37 -10.99 10.49
N SER A 157 -3.49 -10.60 11.77
CA SER A 157 -2.43 -9.82 12.42
C SER A 157 -1.18 -10.65 12.70
N THR A 158 -1.34 -11.95 12.97
CA THR A 158 -0.22 -12.89 13.15
C THR A 158 0.80 -12.83 12.02
N GLU A 159 0.35 -12.66 10.78
CA GLU A 159 1.19 -12.60 9.58
C GLU A 159 1.40 -11.17 9.09
N PHE A 160 0.39 -10.30 9.22
CA PHE A 160 0.36 -9.00 8.55
C PHE A 160 0.29 -7.80 9.50
N TYR A 161 0.49 -7.97 10.80
CA TYR A 161 0.42 -6.86 11.77
C TYR A 161 1.30 -5.67 11.37
N GLU A 162 2.57 -5.88 11.01
CA GLU A 162 3.44 -4.77 10.61
C GLU A 162 2.95 -4.07 9.34
N SER A 163 2.35 -4.81 8.40
CA SER A 163 1.72 -4.21 7.21
C SER A 163 0.47 -3.41 7.57
N GLN A 164 -0.36 -3.93 8.49
CA GLN A 164 -1.55 -3.26 9.02
C GLN A 164 -1.17 -1.98 9.77
N ARG A 165 -0.19 -2.04 10.66
CA ARG A 165 0.38 -0.90 11.39
C ARG A 165 0.97 0.14 10.45
N HIS A 166 1.68 -0.31 9.41
CA HIS A 166 2.31 0.57 8.43
C HIS A 166 1.28 1.41 7.65
N LEU A 167 0.06 0.91 7.42
CA LEU A 167 -1.00 1.70 6.80
C LEU A 167 -1.38 2.96 7.60
N LEU A 168 -1.11 2.99 8.91
CA LEU A 168 -1.38 4.16 9.74
C LEU A 168 -0.17 5.08 9.89
N LYS A 169 1.05 4.64 9.56
CA LYS A 169 2.28 5.41 9.76
C LYS A 169 2.62 6.29 8.56
N THR A 170 1.97 7.44 8.42
CA THR A 170 2.27 8.36 7.32
C THR A 170 3.64 9.03 7.50
N HIS A 171 4.38 9.24 6.39
CA HIS A 171 5.73 9.82 6.42
C HIS A 171 5.80 11.29 6.82
N THR A 172 4.76 12.02 6.48
CA THR A 172 4.73 13.43 6.81
C THR A 172 4.29 13.54 8.25
N TYR A 173 5.04 14.32 9.03
CA TYR A 173 4.57 14.87 10.28
C TYR A 173 3.32 15.69 9.95
N TYR A 174 2.17 15.03 9.73
CA TYR A 174 0.92 15.60 10.13
C TYR A 174 1.07 15.74 11.63
N ARG A 175 1.58 16.91 12.01
CA ARG A 175 1.30 17.44 13.32
C ARG A 175 -0.22 17.35 13.38
N GLU A 176 -0.74 16.49 14.26
CA GLU A 176 -1.87 16.98 15.04
C GLU A 176 -1.36 18.29 15.62
N ASP A 177 -1.56 19.36 14.85
CA ASP A 177 -1.31 20.69 15.32
C ASP A 177 -2.44 20.84 16.32
N LEU A 178 -2.14 20.58 17.59
CA LEU A 178 -3.09 20.69 18.69
C LEU A 178 -3.75 22.09 18.70
N LYS A 179 -3.11 23.06 18.03
CA LYS A 179 -3.59 24.42 17.77
C LYS A 179 -4.66 24.54 16.66
N HIS A 180 -4.68 23.64 15.66
CA HIS A 180 -5.63 23.68 14.53
C HIS A 180 -6.14 22.29 14.08
N PRO A 181 -6.76 21.50 14.97
CA PRO A 181 -7.37 20.23 14.60
C PRO A 181 -8.59 20.42 13.69
N ASP A 182 -8.56 19.80 12.50
CA ASP A 182 -9.77 19.51 11.75
C ASP A 182 -10.39 18.24 12.36
N PHE A 183 -11.21 18.42 13.40
CA PHE A 183 -11.73 17.35 14.26
C PHE A 183 -12.54 16.28 13.52
N PHE A 184 -13.01 16.60 12.31
CA PHE A 184 -13.72 15.65 11.46
C PHE A 184 -12.78 14.70 10.71
N LEU A 185 -11.47 14.97 10.65
CA LEU A 185 -10.52 14.16 9.91
C LEU A 185 -9.79 13.15 10.80
N ILE A 186 -9.63 11.93 10.29
CA ILE A 186 -8.89 10.84 10.92
C ILE A 186 -7.48 10.81 10.32
N PRO A 187 -6.44 11.22 11.07
CA PRO A 187 -5.06 11.21 10.59
C PRO A 187 -4.44 9.80 10.66
N GLY A 188 -3.21 9.68 10.17
CA GLY A 188 -2.35 8.56 10.53
C GLY A 188 -1.86 8.66 11.97
N ILE A 189 -1.21 7.60 12.46
CA ILE A 189 -0.52 7.58 13.75
C ILE A 189 0.84 8.28 13.58
N SER A 190 0.96 9.46 14.17
CA SER A 190 2.23 10.17 14.30
C SER A 190 3.14 9.48 15.33
N PRO A 191 4.46 9.76 15.35
CA PRO A 191 5.35 9.27 16.41
C PRO A 191 4.85 9.62 17.82
N LYS A 192 4.26 10.81 17.99
CA LYS A 192 3.66 11.29 19.25
C LYS A 192 2.46 10.44 19.65
N VAL A 193 1.52 10.20 18.74
CA VAL A 193 0.36 9.32 18.99
C VAL A 193 0.79 7.88 19.29
N TYR A 194 1.83 7.39 18.61
CA TYR A 194 2.38 6.07 18.89
C TYR A 194 2.96 5.97 20.31
N GLN A 195 3.64 7.01 20.79
CA GLN A 195 4.13 7.07 22.17
C GLN A 195 2.97 7.13 23.18
N ILE A 196 1.91 7.89 22.89
CA ILE A 196 0.69 7.92 23.69
C ILE A 196 0.09 6.50 23.80
N ILE A 197 -0.04 5.77 22.69
CA ILE A 197 -0.52 4.37 22.68
C ILE A 197 0.36 3.47 23.55
N ASN A 198 1.69 3.63 23.50
CA ASN A 198 2.61 2.85 24.34
C ASN A 198 2.39 3.14 25.83
N ASN A 199 2.26 4.41 26.21
CA ASN A 199 2.04 4.81 27.60
C ASN A 199 0.71 4.29 28.11
N ILE A 200 -0.36 4.43 27.32
CA ILE A 200 -1.69 3.87 27.61
C ILE A 200 -1.58 2.37 27.90
N THR A 201 -0.97 1.61 26.98
CA THR A 201 -0.79 0.16 27.14
C THR A 201 0.01 -0.18 28.39
N SER A 202 1.06 0.58 28.68
CA SER A 202 1.90 0.39 29.86
C SER A 202 1.10 0.63 31.15
N PHE A 203 0.42 1.77 31.28
CA PHE A 203 -0.36 2.10 32.47
C PHE A 203 -1.50 1.11 32.70
N PHE A 204 -2.21 0.71 31.64
CA PHE A 204 -3.26 -0.30 31.77
C PHE A 204 -2.72 -1.62 32.30
N ASN A 205 -1.60 -2.13 31.81
CA ASN A 205 -1.09 -3.45 32.23
C ASN A 205 -0.32 -3.43 33.56
N LEU A 206 0.34 -2.32 33.91
CA LEU A 206 1.21 -2.27 35.09
C LEU A 206 0.48 -1.81 36.34
N ASP A 207 -0.27 -0.71 36.26
CA ASP A 207 -0.90 -0.10 37.44
C ASP A 207 -2.17 0.69 37.07
N PRO A 208 -3.24 0.00 36.62
CA PRO A 208 -4.51 0.66 36.36
C PRO A 208 -5.23 0.93 37.68
N ASN A 209 -5.86 2.10 37.78
CA ASN A 209 -6.93 2.31 38.74
C ASN A 209 -8.16 1.48 38.34
N TYR A 210 -9.05 1.18 39.28
CA TYR A 210 -10.30 0.50 38.99
C TYR A 210 -11.47 1.34 39.47
N GLY A 211 -12.44 1.56 38.59
CA GLY A 211 -13.65 2.31 38.89
C GLY A 211 -14.91 1.60 38.38
N PRO A 212 -16.09 2.07 38.80
CA PRO A 212 -17.36 1.47 38.40
C PRO A 212 -17.53 1.52 36.88
N PHE A 213 -18.07 0.45 36.30
CA PHE A 213 -18.45 0.42 34.88
C PHE A 213 -19.85 1.04 34.72
N PRO A 214 -19.99 2.23 34.09
CA PRO A 214 -21.29 2.90 34.02
C PRO A 214 -22.40 2.07 33.36
N GLU A 215 -22.05 1.22 32.41
CA GLU A 215 -23.00 0.41 31.62
C GLU A 215 -23.35 -0.94 32.27
N ARG A 216 -22.58 -1.44 33.23
CA ARG A 216 -22.79 -2.75 33.84
C ARG A 216 -22.65 -2.70 35.35
N GLU A 217 -23.77 -2.87 36.03
CA GLU A 217 -23.79 -3.04 37.48
C GLU A 217 -22.91 -4.22 37.91
N LYS A 218 -22.22 -4.06 39.04
CA LYS A 218 -21.24 -5.01 39.61
C LYS A 218 -19.92 -5.17 38.85
N TYR A 219 -19.69 -4.49 37.73
CA TYR A 219 -18.40 -4.53 37.04
C TYR A 219 -17.52 -3.33 37.40
N GLU A 220 -16.21 -3.58 37.53
CA GLU A 220 -15.18 -2.55 37.60
C GLU A 220 -14.32 -2.60 36.33
N ILE A 221 -14.11 -1.44 35.70
CA ILE A 221 -13.25 -1.29 34.52
C ILE A 221 -11.91 -0.66 34.93
N PRO A 222 -10.83 -1.00 34.22
CA PRO A 222 -9.56 -0.35 34.45
C PRO A 222 -9.64 1.10 33.93
N MET A 223 -8.96 2.00 34.63
CA MET A 223 -8.91 3.43 34.38
C MET A 223 -7.49 3.93 34.59
N ILE A 224 -7.04 4.86 33.77
CA ILE A 224 -5.72 5.51 33.93
C ILE A 224 -5.91 7.02 33.96
N LEU A 225 -5.01 7.74 34.62
CA LEU A 225 -5.12 9.20 34.72
C LEU A 225 -4.83 9.84 33.37
N LYS A 226 -5.76 10.66 32.87
CA LYS A 226 -5.61 11.40 31.61
C LYS A 226 -4.33 12.23 31.60
N GLN A 227 -4.03 12.87 32.72
CA GLN A 227 -2.85 13.72 32.87
C GLN A 227 -1.54 12.94 32.75
N GLU A 228 -1.43 11.73 33.31
CA GLU A 228 -0.19 10.93 33.21
C GLU A 228 0.12 10.52 31.77
N VAL A 229 -0.93 10.31 30.97
CA VAL A 229 -0.78 9.94 29.56
C VAL A 229 -0.45 11.15 28.69
N PHE A 230 -1.18 12.25 28.85
CA PHE A 230 -1.18 13.35 27.88
C PHE A 230 -0.36 14.56 28.30
N LEU A 231 -0.14 14.83 29.60
CA LEU A 231 0.62 16.00 30.07
C LEU A 231 2.04 16.10 29.45
N PRO A 232 2.79 15.00 29.22
CA PRO A 232 4.10 15.07 28.55
C PRO A 232 4.04 15.56 27.09
N TYR A 233 2.83 15.67 26.54
CA TYR A 233 2.54 15.91 25.13
C TYR A 233 1.69 17.16 24.89
N ILE A 234 1.24 17.84 25.94
CA ILE A 234 0.43 19.06 25.88
C ILE A 234 1.37 20.24 26.12
N ASP A 235 1.40 21.18 25.16
CA ASP A 235 2.21 22.40 25.30
C ASP A 235 1.38 23.57 25.89
N ASP A 236 0.03 23.51 25.82
CA ASP A 236 -0.87 24.56 26.32
C ASP A 236 -2.27 24.00 26.69
N ILE A 237 -2.86 24.39 27.84
CA ILE A 237 -4.17 23.86 28.29
C ILE A 237 -5.31 24.68 27.65
N ALA A 238 -5.46 24.57 26.32
CA ALA A 238 -6.53 25.22 25.57
C ALA A 238 -7.68 24.23 25.26
N SER A 239 -8.90 24.74 25.06
CA SER A 239 -10.09 23.93 24.70
C SER A 239 -9.86 23.01 23.48
N ALA A 240 -9.06 23.47 22.50
CA ALA A 240 -8.75 22.70 21.31
C ALA A 240 -7.89 21.44 21.59
N GLU A 241 -7.10 21.46 22.68
CA GLU A 241 -6.28 20.31 23.07
C GLU A 241 -7.12 19.24 23.78
N GLU A 242 -8.10 19.64 24.60
CA GLU A 242 -9.05 18.71 25.23
C GLU A 242 -9.88 17.94 24.19
N ASP A 243 -10.43 18.66 23.20
CA ASP A 243 -11.15 18.04 22.08
C ASP A 243 -10.24 17.07 21.28
N ALA A 244 -8.95 17.39 21.16
CA ALA A 244 -7.97 16.53 20.49
C ALA A 244 -7.67 15.25 21.31
N ILE A 245 -7.57 15.37 22.63
CA ILE A 245 -7.40 14.25 23.56
C ILE A 245 -8.59 13.29 23.46
N GLU A 246 -9.81 13.83 23.47
CA GLU A 246 -11.03 13.04 23.33
C GLU A 246 -11.04 12.31 21.97
N ALA A 247 -10.72 13.02 20.89
CA ALA A 247 -10.67 12.44 19.55
C ALA A 247 -9.60 11.33 19.43
N ILE A 248 -8.40 11.51 19.98
CA ILE A 248 -7.35 10.48 20.01
C ILE A 248 -7.83 9.27 20.81
N SER A 249 -8.41 9.51 21.98
CA SER A 249 -8.93 8.47 22.87
C SER A 249 -10.02 7.65 22.19
N GLU A 250 -10.99 8.30 21.53
CA GLU A 250 -12.07 7.63 20.82
C GLU A 250 -11.54 6.72 19.71
N ARG A 251 -10.56 7.19 18.92
CA ARG A 251 -9.96 6.41 17.82
C ARG A 251 -9.27 5.15 18.33
N ILE A 252 -8.77 5.15 19.56
CA ILE A 252 -8.10 4.00 20.21
C ILE A 252 -9.10 3.12 20.99
N GLY A 253 -10.39 3.48 21.02
CA GLY A 253 -11.44 2.71 21.71
C GLY A 253 -11.65 3.10 23.16
N LEU A 254 -11.09 4.24 23.58
CA LEU A 254 -11.19 4.80 24.93
C LEU A 254 -12.18 5.97 24.99
N ARG A 255 -12.48 6.39 26.21
CA ARG A 255 -13.29 7.57 26.54
C ARG A 255 -12.76 8.23 27.80
N VAL A 256 -13.11 9.50 27.97
CA VAL A 256 -12.85 10.25 29.20
C VAL A 256 -14.04 10.08 30.14
N ILE A 257 -13.78 9.74 31.41
CA ILE A 257 -14.76 9.66 32.50
C ILE A 257 -14.43 10.75 33.52
N ASP A 258 -15.46 11.52 33.93
CA ASP A 258 -15.37 12.62 34.90
C ASP A 258 -14.33 13.69 34.57
N GLY A 259 -13.91 13.80 33.30
CA GLY A 259 -12.85 14.71 32.84
C GLY A 259 -11.43 14.30 33.25
N ILE A 260 -11.27 13.24 34.06
CA ILE A 260 -10.03 12.88 34.76
C ILE A 260 -9.46 11.55 34.26
N PHE A 261 -10.31 10.56 34.03
CA PHE A 261 -9.88 9.19 33.76
C PHE A 261 -10.07 8.80 32.30
N LEU A 262 -9.08 8.08 31.75
CA LEU A 262 -9.24 7.36 30.49
C LEU A 262 -9.65 5.92 30.78
N ALA A 263 -10.74 5.50 30.17
CA ALA A 263 -11.30 4.16 30.33
C ALA A 263 -11.75 3.59 28.98
N PRO A 264 -11.80 2.26 28.80
CA PRO A 264 -12.32 1.68 27.57
C PRO A 264 -13.82 1.96 27.39
N GLN A 265 -14.23 2.18 26.14
CA GLN A 265 -15.66 2.27 25.78
C GLN A 265 -16.34 0.91 25.93
N GLU A 266 -17.66 0.88 26.19
CA GLU A 266 -18.41 -0.37 26.35
C GLU A 266 -18.18 -1.35 25.18
N ARG A 267 -18.33 -0.86 23.94
CA ARG A 267 -18.11 -1.68 22.74
C ARG A 267 -16.69 -2.21 22.61
N PHE A 268 -15.71 -1.50 23.17
CA PHE A 268 -14.33 -1.94 23.17
C PHE A 268 -14.07 -2.96 24.29
N VAL A 269 -14.67 -2.78 25.46
CA VAL A 269 -14.65 -3.79 26.54
C VAL A 269 -15.17 -5.14 26.04
N ASP A 270 -16.28 -5.14 25.31
CA ASP A 270 -16.83 -6.39 24.74
C ASP A 270 -15.87 -7.06 23.78
N LEU A 271 -15.23 -6.29 22.90
CA LEU A 271 -14.20 -6.80 22.00
C LEU A 271 -13.02 -7.41 22.76
N LEU A 272 -12.56 -6.72 23.79
CA LEU A 272 -11.42 -7.17 24.58
C LEU A 272 -11.76 -8.45 25.36
N LEU A 273 -12.97 -8.56 25.93
CA LEU A 273 -13.43 -9.75 26.62
C LEU A 273 -13.55 -10.96 25.69
N GLU A 274 -14.16 -10.78 24.52
CA GLU A 274 -14.36 -11.86 23.54
C GLU A 274 -13.04 -12.41 22.99
N ASN A 275 -11.99 -11.59 22.96
CA ASN A 275 -10.67 -11.96 22.46
C ASN A 275 -9.64 -12.22 23.58
N ASN A 276 -10.09 -12.39 24.83
CA ASN A 276 -9.24 -12.66 26.00
C ASN A 276 -8.17 -11.61 26.31
N PHE A 277 -8.41 -10.35 25.91
CA PHE A 277 -7.58 -9.20 26.25
C PHE A 277 -7.97 -8.53 27.57
N LEU A 278 -9.12 -8.93 28.15
CA LEU A 278 -9.53 -8.59 29.51
C LEU A 278 -9.86 -9.88 30.27
N ARG A 279 -9.27 -10.05 31.45
CA ARG A 279 -9.58 -11.16 32.36
C ARG A 279 -10.58 -10.71 33.42
N LYS A 280 -11.63 -11.50 33.63
CA LYS A 280 -12.56 -11.29 34.74
C LYS A 280 -11.95 -11.80 36.06
N ASN A 281 -12.04 -11.01 37.11
CA ASN A 281 -11.61 -11.40 38.46
C ASN A 281 -12.70 -11.05 39.48
N GLU A 282 -13.32 -12.06 40.07
CA GLU A 282 -14.32 -11.88 41.12
C GLU A 282 -13.63 -11.45 42.41
N GLN A 283 -14.04 -10.28 42.92
CA GLN A 283 -13.56 -9.71 44.17
C GLN A 283 -14.42 -10.21 45.34
N SER A 284 -13.89 -10.08 46.57
CA SER A 284 -14.61 -10.44 47.80
C SER A 284 -15.86 -9.59 48.07
N ASP A 285 -15.99 -8.43 47.42
CA ASP A 285 -17.16 -7.54 47.49
C ASP A 285 -18.23 -7.85 46.43
N GLU A 286 -18.21 -9.06 45.86
CA GLU A 286 -19.09 -9.54 44.78
C GLU A 286 -18.97 -8.77 43.45
N LYS A 287 -18.01 -7.85 43.33
CA LYS A 287 -17.76 -7.16 42.07
C LYS A 287 -16.84 -7.96 41.16
N ILE A 288 -17.02 -7.77 39.86
CA ILE A 288 -16.20 -8.37 38.82
C ILE A 288 -15.26 -7.31 38.26
N ARG A 289 -13.97 -7.46 38.57
CA ARG A 289 -12.92 -6.57 38.07
C ARG A 289 -12.38 -7.05 36.73
N LEU A 290 -12.31 -6.16 35.75
CA LEU A 290 -11.76 -6.46 34.42
C LEU A 290 -10.27 -6.09 34.36
N ILE A 291 -9.39 -7.09 34.37
CA ILE A 291 -7.94 -6.91 34.37
C ILE A 291 -7.42 -6.91 32.92
N PRO A 292 -6.78 -5.83 32.45
CA PRO A 292 -6.25 -5.74 31.09
C PRO A 292 -5.03 -6.64 30.87
N GLN A 293 -4.94 -7.19 29.66
CA GLN A 293 -3.86 -8.08 29.20
C GLN A 293 -3.54 -7.84 27.71
N PHE A 294 -3.67 -6.60 27.24
CA PHE A 294 -3.50 -6.25 25.83
C PHE A 294 -2.17 -5.58 25.54
N SER A 295 -1.78 -5.54 24.27
CA SER A 295 -0.56 -4.88 23.81
C SER A 295 -0.87 -3.67 22.92
N ASN A 296 0.17 -2.99 22.47
CA ASN A 296 0.04 -1.93 21.46
C ASN A 296 -0.66 -2.42 20.18
N GLU A 297 -0.47 -3.69 19.83
CA GLU A 297 -1.13 -4.31 18.68
C GLU A 297 -2.65 -4.23 18.82
N THR A 298 -3.19 -4.59 19.98
CA THR A 298 -4.63 -4.52 20.26
C THR A 298 -5.21 -3.12 20.01
N LEU A 299 -4.50 -2.08 20.47
CA LEU A 299 -4.92 -0.68 20.34
C LEU A 299 -4.77 -0.15 18.90
N ILE A 300 -3.68 -0.50 18.23
CA ILE A 300 -3.41 -0.09 16.84
C ILE A 300 -4.39 -0.75 15.87
N LEU A 301 -4.72 -2.03 16.07
CA LEU A 301 -5.74 -2.72 15.29
C LEU A 301 -7.12 -2.10 15.50
N HIS A 302 -7.41 -1.61 16.72
CA HIS A 302 -8.67 -0.90 16.98
C HIS A 302 -8.72 0.43 16.23
N TYR A 303 -7.63 1.20 16.26
CA TYR A 303 -7.49 2.43 15.46
C TYR A 303 -7.70 2.13 13.97
N LEU A 304 -7.07 1.09 13.45
CA LEU A 304 -7.21 0.69 12.05
C LEU A 304 -8.66 0.28 11.72
N ALA A 305 -9.33 -0.42 12.65
CA ALA A 305 -10.74 -0.78 12.51
C ALA A 305 -11.64 0.46 12.48
N PHE A 306 -11.38 1.43 13.37
CA PHE A 306 -12.06 2.72 13.40
C PHE A 306 -11.87 3.48 12.08
N ALA A 307 -10.63 3.63 11.61
CA ALA A 307 -10.29 4.25 10.35
C ALA A 307 -10.96 3.54 9.14
N SER A 308 -10.97 2.20 9.14
CA SER A 308 -11.59 1.43 8.06
C SER A 308 -13.12 1.53 8.04
N ARG A 309 -13.76 1.71 9.20
CA ARG A 309 -15.20 1.99 9.30
C ARG A 309 -15.52 3.41 8.84
N ARG A 310 -14.68 4.38 9.20
CA ARG A 310 -14.90 5.81 8.97
C ARG A 310 -14.13 6.35 7.75
N ARG A 311 -14.04 5.56 6.66
CA ARG A 311 -13.27 5.91 5.45
C ARG A 311 -13.57 7.27 4.83
N GLY A 312 -14.80 7.76 4.97
CA GLY A 312 -15.20 9.08 4.45
C GLY A 312 -14.54 10.26 5.16
N PHE A 313 -14.00 10.01 6.36
CA PHE A 313 -13.42 11.01 7.25
C PHE A 313 -11.90 10.90 7.32
N LEU A 314 -11.27 10.01 6.56
CA LEU A 314 -9.80 9.93 6.59
C LEU A 314 -9.18 11.22 6.06
N SER A 315 -8.07 11.62 6.70
CA SER A 315 -7.24 12.71 6.22
C SER A 315 -6.76 12.44 4.79
N LYS A 316 -6.55 13.51 4.02
CA LYS A 316 -6.04 13.42 2.64
C LYS A 316 -4.71 12.69 2.58
N GLU A 317 -3.87 12.91 3.58
CA GLU A 317 -2.57 12.29 3.71
C GLU A 317 -2.68 10.77 3.89
N LEU A 318 -3.51 10.33 4.83
CA LEU A 318 -3.72 8.90 5.08
C LEU A 318 -4.35 8.19 3.88
N ILE A 319 -5.30 8.82 3.19
CA ILE A 319 -5.86 8.29 1.94
C ILE A 319 -4.77 8.11 0.87
N ASN A 320 -3.90 9.12 0.70
CA ASN A 320 -2.80 9.04 -0.25
C ASN A 320 -1.84 7.92 0.12
N TRP A 321 -1.50 7.81 1.39
CA TRP A 321 -0.62 6.80 1.94
C TRP A 321 -1.12 5.37 1.69
N ILE A 322 -2.38 5.09 2.06
CA ILE A 322 -3.00 3.78 1.86
C ILE A 322 -3.05 3.44 0.37
N ALA A 323 -3.48 4.39 -0.46
CA ALA A 323 -3.57 4.18 -1.91
C ALA A 323 -2.20 3.89 -2.56
N MET A 324 -1.13 4.54 -2.08
CA MET A 324 0.22 4.29 -2.58
C MET A 324 0.74 2.93 -2.12
N ASN A 325 0.50 2.55 -0.87
CA ASN A 325 0.84 1.21 -0.36
C ASN A 325 0.14 0.10 -1.17
N PHE A 326 -1.15 0.26 -1.44
CA PHE A 326 -1.90 -0.72 -2.21
C PHE A 326 -1.44 -0.78 -3.66
N ALA A 327 -1.17 0.37 -4.27
CA ALA A 327 -0.61 0.43 -5.62
C ALA A 327 0.75 -0.26 -5.70
N PHE A 328 1.61 -0.06 -4.70
CA PHE A 328 2.89 -0.75 -4.60
C PHE A 328 2.73 -2.26 -4.52
N LEU A 329 1.88 -2.75 -3.61
CA LEU A 329 1.62 -4.17 -3.42
C LEU A 329 1.11 -4.84 -4.70
N VAL A 330 0.14 -4.20 -5.38
CA VAL A 330 -0.38 -4.69 -6.66
C VAL A 330 0.71 -4.70 -7.74
N TYR A 331 1.45 -3.60 -7.87
CA TYR A 331 2.50 -3.46 -8.88
C TYR A 331 3.59 -4.53 -8.69
N MET A 332 4.14 -4.61 -7.48
CA MET A 332 5.19 -5.58 -7.15
C MET A 332 4.70 -7.01 -7.20
N GLY A 333 3.46 -7.29 -6.80
CA GLY A 333 2.86 -8.61 -6.93
C GLY A 333 2.75 -9.06 -8.39
N ILE A 334 2.39 -8.16 -9.31
CA ILE A 334 2.36 -8.44 -10.75
C ILE A 334 3.76 -8.68 -11.31
N LEU A 335 4.73 -7.84 -10.93
CA LEU A 335 6.12 -8.05 -11.34
C LEU A 335 6.64 -9.39 -10.85
N LYS A 336 6.47 -9.70 -9.56
CA LYS A 336 6.90 -10.98 -8.97
C LYS A 336 6.24 -12.19 -9.64
N TRP A 337 5.00 -12.04 -10.08
CA TRP A 337 4.30 -13.10 -10.82
C TRP A 337 4.81 -13.29 -12.26
N LYS A 338 5.30 -12.22 -12.91
CA LYS A 338 5.58 -12.24 -14.36
C LYS A 338 7.03 -12.10 -14.77
N LEU A 339 7.87 -11.57 -13.89
CA LEU A 339 9.28 -11.36 -14.12
C LEU A 339 10.05 -12.28 -13.18
N ASN A 340 11.04 -12.96 -13.73
CA ASN A 340 12.08 -13.56 -12.91
C ASN A 340 12.85 -12.44 -12.17
N ASP A 341 13.33 -12.74 -10.95
CA ASP A 341 14.16 -11.82 -10.18
C ASP A 341 15.47 -11.46 -10.91
N GLU A 342 15.93 -12.32 -11.82
CA GLU A 342 17.12 -12.11 -12.66
C GLU A 342 16.85 -11.34 -13.96
N ASN A 343 15.60 -10.96 -14.22
CA ASN A 343 15.23 -10.33 -15.49
C ASN A 343 15.95 -8.98 -15.67
N ILE A 344 16.79 -8.87 -16.70
CA ILE A 344 17.64 -7.70 -16.94
C ILE A 344 16.86 -6.41 -17.23
N PHE A 345 15.60 -6.53 -17.67
CA PHE A 345 14.74 -5.40 -17.99
C PHE A 345 13.97 -4.87 -16.77
N TYR A 346 14.22 -5.38 -15.56
CA TYR A 346 13.55 -4.94 -14.34
C TYR A 346 13.67 -3.43 -14.10
N SER A 347 14.75 -2.80 -14.55
CA SER A 347 14.96 -1.34 -14.48
C SER A 347 13.85 -0.54 -15.19
N ILE A 348 13.36 -1.03 -16.34
CA ILE A 348 12.24 -0.42 -17.09
C ILE A 348 10.98 -0.33 -16.22
N PHE A 349 10.79 -1.31 -15.34
CA PHE A 349 9.66 -1.38 -14.42
C PHE A 349 9.87 -0.50 -13.17
N LYS A 350 11.09 -0.37 -12.64
CA LYS A 350 11.37 0.56 -11.53
C LYS A 350 11.09 2.02 -11.91
N ASP A 351 11.42 2.41 -13.14
CA ASP A 351 11.13 3.75 -13.65
C ASP A 351 9.63 3.99 -13.82
N LEU A 352 8.88 2.96 -14.23
CA LEU A 352 7.42 3.01 -14.24
C LEU A 352 6.87 3.17 -12.84
N GLN A 353 7.29 2.34 -11.89
CA GLN A 353 6.82 2.38 -10.51
C GLN A 353 6.98 3.78 -9.89
N THR A 354 8.14 4.41 -10.08
CA THR A 354 8.48 5.72 -9.49
C THR A 354 7.85 6.91 -10.23
N ASN A 355 7.51 6.77 -11.52
CA ASN A 355 6.90 7.83 -12.33
C ASN A 355 5.39 7.66 -12.54
N GLU A 356 4.85 6.48 -12.23
CA GLU A 356 3.47 6.14 -12.46
C GLU A 356 2.57 6.71 -11.37
N LYS A 357 1.68 7.60 -11.80
CA LYS A 357 0.61 8.13 -10.94
C LYS A 357 -0.68 7.31 -11.09
N VAL A 358 -0.85 6.60 -12.21
CA VAL A 358 -2.12 5.99 -12.62
C VAL A 358 -2.61 4.96 -11.62
N LEU A 359 -1.80 3.95 -11.27
CA LEU A 359 -2.14 2.95 -10.27
C LEU A 359 -2.57 3.56 -8.92
N PRO A 360 -1.80 4.46 -8.26
CA PRO A 360 -2.25 5.15 -7.04
C PRO A 360 -3.56 5.94 -7.20
N TYR A 361 -3.81 6.54 -8.36
CA TYR A 361 -5.09 7.20 -8.64
C TYR A 361 -6.24 6.18 -8.70
N LEU A 362 -6.08 5.08 -9.44
CA LEU A 362 -7.09 4.03 -9.54
C LEU A 362 -7.37 3.39 -8.17
N MET A 363 -6.35 3.20 -7.33
CA MET A 363 -6.51 2.73 -5.96
C MET A 363 -7.45 3.62 -5.15
N LYS A 364 -7.36 4.95 -5.31
CA LYS A 364 -8.27 5.89 -4.63
C LYS A 364 -9.71 5.73 -5.11
N LEU A 365 -9.91 5.57 -6.41
CA LEU A 365 -11.25 5.36 -6.99
C LEU A 365 -11.92 4.12 -6.39
N ILE A 366 -11.16 3.03 -6.25
CA ILE A 366 -11.67 1.73 -5.80
C ILE A 366 -11.83 1.69 -4.27
N CYS A 367 -10.82 2.15 -3.53
CA CYS A 367 -10.81 2.06 -2.07
C CYS A 367 -11.74 3.11 -1.42
N PHE A 368 -11.80 4.32 -2.00
CA PHE A 368 -12.43 5.52 -1.42
C PHE A 368 -13.39 6.23 -2.41
N PRO A 369 -14.44 5.55 -2.91
CA PRO A 369 -15.29 6.05 -3.97
C PRO A 369 -15.97 7.40 -3.64
N ASN A 370 -16.34 7.63 -2.38
CA ASN A 370 -17.02 8.85 -1.92
C ASN A 370 -16.11 10.09 -1.91
N TYR A 371 -14.78 9.92 -1.97
CA TYR A 371 -13.83 11.04 -1.89
C TYR A 371 -13.69 11.81 -3.21
N LEU A 372 -14.14 11.22 -4.33
CA LEU A 372 -14.08 11.83 -5.66
C LEU A 372 -14.99 13.06 -5.84
N GLY A 373 -15.93 13.26 -4.91
CA GLY A 373 -16.80 14.43 -4.88
C GLY A 373 -16.12 15.69 -4.34
N LEU A 374 -15.07 15.56 -3.50
CA LEU A 374 -14.62 16.67 -2.65
C LEU A 374 -13.42 17.47 -3.18
N ASP A 375 -12.41 16.86 -3.82
CA ASP A 375 -11.38 17.64 -4.53
C ASP A 375 -10.47 16.74 -5.42
N LYS A 376 -10.70 16.76 -6.74
CA LYS A 376 -9.92 15.99 -7.73
C LYS A 376 -8.45 16.46 -7.87
N THR A 377 -8.06 17.53 -7.19
CA THR A 377 -6.81 18.27 -7.46
C THR A 377 -5.74 18.19 -6.37
N LYS A 378 -6.00 17.59 -5.20
CA LYS A 378 -5.12 17.69 -4.02
C LYS A 378 -4.46 16.37 -3.62
N ILE A 379 -3.65 15.81 -4.51
CA ILE A 379 -2.70 14.76 -4.13
C ILE A 379 -1.32 15.38 -4.05
N ARG A 380 -0.66 15.21 -2.91
CA ARG A 380 0.78 15.45 -2.76
C ARG A 380 1.48 14.31 -3.50
N ASP A 381 1.85 14.56 -4.75
CA ASP A 381 2.33 13.53 -5.68
C ASP A 381 3.58 14.01 -6.45
N SER A 382 4.64 14.31 -5.70
CA SER A 382 5.95 14.58 -6.30
C SER A 382 6.70 13.26 -6.53
N PRO A 383 7.53 13.17 -7.59
CA PRO A 383 8.45 12.03 -7.76
C PRO A 383 9.29 11.78 -6.51
N GLN A 384 9.69 12.84 -5.80
CA GLN A 384 10.41 12.78 -4.54
C GLN A 384 9.61 12.07 -3.44
N TYR A 385 8.33 12.44 -3.25
CA TYR A 385 7.45 11.80 -2.26
C TYR A 385 7.20 10.33 -2.59
N ARG A 386 7.08 9.98 -3.89
CA ARG A 386 6.97 8.58 -4.33
C ARG A 386 8.26 7.81 -4.06
N LYS A 387 9.42 8.40 -4.36
CA LYS A 387 10.73 7.79 -4.10
C LYS A 387 10.95 7.57 -2.60
N GLU A 388 10.58 8.53 -1.75
CA GLU A 388 10.62 8.38 -0.29
C GLU A 388 9.76 7.21 0.17
N ILE A 389 8.51 7.12 -0.31
CA ILE A 389 7.60 6.01 0.01
C ILE A 389 8.15 4.67 -0.47
N PHE A 390 8.63 4.58 -1.71
CA PHE A 390 9.14 3.32 -2.25
C PHE A 390 10.44 2.87 -1.59
N ASN A 391 11.33 3.81 -1.26
CA ASN A 391 12.55 3.50 -0.51
C ASN A 391 12.22 2.96 0.87
N PHE A 392 11.25 3.58 1.56
CA PHE A 392 10.87 3.15 2.89
C PHE A 392 10.14 1.80 2.90
N ILE A 393 9.18 1.63 1.99
CA ILE A 393 8.49 0.36 1.81
C ILE A 393 9.47 -0.78 1.44
N GLY A 394 10.49 -0.47 0.63
CA GLY A 394 11.51 -1.43 0.20
C GLY A 394 12.59 -1.73 1.24
N ALA A 395 12.75 -0.89 2.27
CA ALA A 395 13.88 -0.98 3.21
C ALA A 395 13.55 -1.62 4.56
N GLU A 396 12.28 -1.68 5.01
CA GLU A 396 12.02 -1.90 6.45
C GLU A 396 10.85 -2.83 6.83
N ILE A 397 10.17 -3.52 5.89
CA ILE A 397 9.00 -4.35 6.27
C ILE A 397 9.04 -5.74 5.64
N ASP A 398 9.62 -6.70 6.36
CA ASP A 398 9.72 -8.11 5.96
C ASP A 398 8.35 -8.71 5.57
N ASN A 399 7.28 -8.34 6.28
CA ASN A 399 5.93 -8.86 6.02
C ASN A 399 5.30 -8.32 4.71
N LEU A 400 5.79 -7.20 4.17
CA LEU A 400 5.31 -6.71 2.86
C LEU A 400 5.80 -7.64 1.73
N GLN A 401 6.97 -8.26 1.86
CA GLN A 401 7.45 -9.24 0.89
C GLN A 401 6.56 -10.49 0.87
N LEU A 402 6.10 -10.95 2.04
CA LEU A 402 5.13 -12.03 2.14
C LEU A 402 3.83 -11.66 1.43
N LEU A 403 3.29 -10.48 1.71
CA LEU A 403 2.06 -10.03 1.06
C LEU A 403 2.21 -9.84 -0.46
N ILE A 404 3.37 -9.38 -0.95
CA ILE A 404 3.67 -9.34 -2.38
C ILE A 404 3.60 -10.75 -3.00
N LYS A 405 4.16 -11.76 -2.34
CA LYS A 405 4.10 -13.16 -2.81
C LYS A 405 2.66 -13.69 -2.82
N GLU A 406 1.85 -13.33 -1.81
CA GLU A 406 0.43 -13.69 -1.80
C GLU A 406 -0.34 -13.04 -2.95
N VAL A 407 -0.10 -11.74 -3.20
CA VAL A 407 -0.71 -11.02 -4.33
C VAL A 407 -0.29 -11.66 -5.65
N ALA A 408 0.97 -12.04 -5.81
CA ALA A 408 1.46 -12.75 -7.00
C ALA A 408 0.74 -14.09 -7.22
N SER A 409 0.59 -14.88 -6.15
CA SER A 409 -0.11 -16.17 -6.18
C SER A 409 -1.60 -16.00 -6.52
N TYR A 410 -2.22 -14.97 -5.95
CA TYR A 410 -3.62 -14.64 -6.25
C TYR A 410 -3.81 -14.15 -7.69
N CYS A 411 -2.84 -13.39 -8.23
CA CYS A 411 -2.83 -13.00 -9.64
C CYS A 411 -2.85 -14.22 -10.56
N GLU A 412 -2.06 -15.26 -10.24
CA GLU A 412 -2.02 -16.52 -10.98
C GLU A 412 -3.37 -17.25 -10.94
N LYS A 413 -3.98 -17.33 -9.75
CA LYS A 413 -5.29 -17.96 -9.56
C LYS A 413 -6.37 -17.33 -10.43
N ILE A 414 -6.51 -16.00 -10.40
CA ILE A 414 -7.50 -15.29 -11.22
C ILE A 414 -7.28 -15.56 -12.72
N ALA A 415 -6.02 -15.67 -13.15
CA ALA A 415 -5.70 -15.90 -14.54
C ALA A 415 -6.06 -17.32 -15.02
N LYS A 416 -5.94 -18.33 -14.15
CA LYS A 416 -6.38 -19.71 -14.42
C LYS A 416 -7.90 -19.77 -14.54
N GLU A 417 -8.62 -19.21 -13.58
CA GLU A 417 -10.10 -19.18 -13.57
C GLU A 417 -10.69 -18.49 -14.83
N LYS A 418 -10.02 -17.47 -15.38
CA LYS A 418 -10.44 -16.82 -16.62
C LYS A 418 -10.19 -17.63 -17.89
N LYS A 419 -9.24 -18.57 -17.88
CA LYS A 419 -9.03 -19.49 -19.00
C LYS A 419 -10.08 -20.58 -19.01
N ASP A 420 -10.41 -21.11 -17.83
CA ASP A 420 -11.37 -22.21 -17.69
C ASP A 420 -12.82 -21.76 -17.98
N ASN A 421 -13.18 -20.50 -17.72
CA ASN A 421 -14.50 -19.94 -18.05
C ASN A 421 -14.66 -19.51 -19.54
N ASN A 422 -13.57 -19.50 -20.31
CA ASN A 422 -13.58 -19.14 -21.75
C ASN A 422 -13.37 -20.36 -22.66
N ASN A 423 -13.21 -21.55 -22.08
CA ASN A 423 -13.34 -22.85 -22.73
C ASN A 423 -14.71 -23.44 -22.39
#